data_AF-A0A3N4JMT7-F1
#
_entry.id   AF-A0A3N4JMT7-F1
#
_cell.length_a   1.000
_cell.length_b   1.000
_cell.length_c   1.000
_cell.angle_alpha   90.00
_cell.angle_beta   90.00
_cell.angle_gamma   90.00
#
_symmetry.space_group_name_H-M   'P 1'
#
loop_
_entity.id
_entity.type
_entity.pdbx_description
1 polymer ?
#
loop_
_entity_poly.entity_id
_entity_poly.type
_entity_poly.pdbx_seq_one_letter_code
_entity_poly.pdbx_strand_id
1 'polypeptide(L)'
;ENEKVHVLEWLSPLEPRQRHQHLRESRPDGVGQWIFRTRELQRWNTVEDGSAHSVLFCHGDPGVGKTHLSSLVIDHFQGSGEDITVTALYCDYLDKKEQTTSNMIGAILKQVV
;
A
#
# COMPACT_ATOMS: atom_id res chain seq x y z
N GLU A 1 -11.41 8.40 23.42
CA GLU A 1 -11.89 7.94 22.09
C GLU A 1 -12.02 9.09 21.09
N ASN A 2 -12.70 10.18 21.44
CA ASN A 2 -12.81 11.38 20.58
C ASN A 2 -11.47 12.02 20.18
N GLU A 3 -10.50 12.13 21.09
CA GLU A 3 -9.22 12.78 20.79
C GLU A 3 -8.43 12.06 19.70
N LYS A 4 -8.46 10.72 19.67
CA LYS A 4 -7.77 9.93 18.64
C LYS A 4 -8.34 10.22 17.26
N VAL A 5 -9.66 10.25 17.13
CA VAL A 5 -10.34 10.55 15.86
C VAL A 5 -9.93 11.94 15.35
N HIS A 6 -9.93 12.95 16.23
CA HIS A 6 -9.53 14.31 15.87
C HIS A 6 -8.05 14.38 15.43
N VAL A 7 -7.15 13.66 16.09
CA VAL A 7 -5.73 13.59 15.69
C VAL A 7 -5.59 12.93 14.33
N LEU A 8 -6.28 11.81 14.07
CA LEU A 8 -6.21 11.10 12.80
C LEU A 8 -6.80 11.92 11.64
N GLU A 9 -7.88 12.66 11.87
CA GLU A 9 -8.47 13.59 10.90
C GLU A 9 -7.55 14.80 10.64
N TRP A 10 -6.92 15.33 11.68
CA TRP A 10 -5.94 16.42 11.56
C TRP A 10 -4.69 16.01 10.77
N LEU A 11 -4.22 14.76 10.96
CA LEU A 11 -3.05 14.25 10.24
C LEU A 11 -3.29 14.20 8.74
N SER A 12 -4.46 13.74 8.28
CA SER A 12 -4.78 13.72 6.86
C SER A 12 -6.27 13.48 6.60
N PRO A 13 -6.86 14.16 5.59
CA PRO A 13 -8.19 13.85 5.09
C PRO A 13 -8.22 12.57 4.25
N LEU A 14 -7.07 12.01 3.88
CA LEU A 14 -7.01 10.81 3.05
C LEU A 14 -7.40 9.57 3.85
N GLU A 15 -8.02 8.62 3.15
CA GLU A 15 -8.53 7.36 3.70
C GLU A 15 -7.93 6.14 2.97
N PRO A 16 -6.61 5.86 3.08
CA PRO A 16 -5.97 4.78 2.32
C PRO A 16 -6.53 3.39 2.64
N ARG A 17 -6.99 3.16 3.88
CA ARG A 17 -7.60 1.90 4.30
C ARG A 17 -8.91 1.62 3.56
N GLN A 18 -9.77 2.62 3.39
CA GLN A 18 -11.01 2.49 2.62
C GLN A 18 -10.71 2.19 1.14
N ARG A 19 -9.72 2.89 0.58
CA ARG A 19 -9.28 2.66 -0.81
C ARG A 19 -8.71 1.25 -1.00
N HIS A 20 -7.92 0.77 -0.05
CA HIS A 20 -7.37 -0.58 -0.03
C HIS A 20 -8.48 -1.63 0.02
N GLN A 21 -9.45 -1.46 0.93
CA GLN A 21 -10.59 -2.36 1.06
C GLN A 21 -11.37 -2.48 -0.27
N HIS A 22 -11.67 -1.37 -0.93
CA HIS A 22 -12.34 -1.39 -2.23
C HIS A 22 -11.54 -2.14 -3.31
N LEU A 23 -10.21 -1.99 -3.33
CA LEU A 23 -9.33 -2.72 -4.26
C LEU A 23 -9.27 -4.21 -3.96
N ARG A 24 -9.29 -4.57 -2.68
CA ARG A 24 -9.31 -5.96 -2.24
C ARG A 24 -10.61 -6.64 -2.62
N GLU A 25 -11.75 -5.99 -2.39
CA GLU A 25 -13.09 -6.51 -2.71
C GLU A 25 -13.34 -6.62 -4.22
N SER A 26 -12.76 -5.71 -5.03
CA SER A 26 -12.88 -5.75 -6.49
C SER A 26 -11.87 -6.65 -7.19
N ARG A 27 -10.91 -7.24 -6.46
CA ARG A 27 -9.88 -8.10 -7.04
C ARG A 27 -10.46 -9.49 -7.32
N PRO A 28 -10.28 -10.05 -8.52
CA PRO A 28 -10.66 -11.44 -8.79
C PRO A 28 -9.87 -12.42 -7.91
N ASP A 29 -10.56 -13.38 -7.31
CA ASP A 29 -9.95 -14.39 -6.44
C ASP A 29 -8.90 -15.22 -7.17
N GLY A 30 -7.78 -15.48 -6.49
CA GLY A 30 -6.66 -16.29 -7.01
C GLY A 30 -5.82 -15.64 -8.11
N VAL A 31 -6.28 -14.54 -8.73
CA VAL A 31 -5.51 -13.83 -9.75
C VAL A 31 -4.35 -13.07 -9.13
N GLY A 32 -3.20 -13.08 -9.81
CA GLY A 32 -2.02 -12.34 -9.39
C GLY A 32 -1.11 -13.08 -8.41
N GLN A 33 -1.53 -14.22 -7.87
CA GLN A 33 -0.73 -15.04 -6.93
C GLN A 33 0.63 -15.48 -7.46
N TRP A 34 0.79 -15.50 -8.80
CA TRP A 34 2.08 -15.75 -9.44
C TRP A 34 3.15 -14.72 -9.06
N ILE A 35 2.78 -13.51 -8.62
CA ILE A 35 3.73 -12.45 -8.25
C ILE A 35 4.67 -12.89 -7.12
N PHE A 36 4.18 -13.70 -6.18
CA PHE A 36 4.97 -14.23 -5.06
C PHE A 36 6.04 -15.26 -5.48
N ARG A 37 5.98 -15.74 -6.72
CA ARG A 37 6.97 -16.65 -7.31
C ARG A 37 7.97 -15.94 -8.20
N THR A 38 7.85 -14.62 -8.37
CA THR A 38 8.77 -13.83 -9.19
C THR A 38 10.10 -13.65 -8.47
N ARG A 39 11.20 -13.63 -9.23
CA ARG A 39 12.53 -13.42 -8.67
C ARG A 39 12.67 -12.00 -8.13
N GLU A 40 11.98 -11.05 -8.75
CA GLU A 40 11.97 -9.64 -8.43
C GLU A 40 11.39 -9.40 -7.03
N LEU A 41 10.20 -9.95 -6.74
CA LEU A 41 9.60 -9.82 -5.41
C LEU A 41 10.43 -10.56 -4.35
N GLN A 42 10.88 -11.78 -4.65
CA GLN A 42 11.70 -12.55 -3.71
C GLN A 42 13.00 -11.83 -3.35
N ARG A 43 13.71 -11.29 -4.35
CA ARG A 43 14.93 -10.51 -4.12
C ARG A 43 14.66 -9.25 -3.32
N TRP A 44 13.59 -8.52 -3.65
CA TRP A 44 13.19 -7.32 -2.91
C TRP A 44 12.88 -7.63 -1.44
N ASN A 45 12.29 -8.79 -1.14
CA ASN A 45 11.93 -9.19 0.23
C ASN A 45 13.11 -9.70 1.08
N THR A 46 14.24 -10.10 0.48
CA THR A 46 15.35 -10.77 1.17
C THR A 46 16.52 -9.88 1.57
N VAL A 47 16.54 -8.59 1.21
CA VAL A 47 17.72 -7.74 1.43
C VAL A 47 17.75 -7.24 2.88
N GLU A 48 18.50 -7.93 3.74
CA GLU A 48 18.77 -7.56 5.14
C GLU A 48 19.90 -6.51 5.29
N ASP A 49 20.76 -6.33 4.27
CA ASP A 49 22.06 -5.64 4.45
C ASP A 49 22.14 -4.20 3.87
N GLY A 50 21.01 -3.52 3.69
CA GLY A 50 20.98 -2.09 3.33
C GLY A 50 21.52 -1.73 1.94
N SER A 51 21.94 -2.69 1.11
CA SER A 51 22.43 -2.44 -0.25
C SER A 51 21.32 -2.61 -1.31
N ALA A 52 20.77 -1.47 -1.73
CA ALA A 52 20.33 -1.12 -3.09
C ALA A 52 19.00 -1.64 -3.70
N HIS A 53 18.12 -2.34 -2.99
CA HIS A 53 16.80 -2.68 -3.55
C HIS A 53 15.63 -2.37 -2.60
N SER A 54 15.50 -1.12 -2.16
CA SER A 54 14.38 -0.66 -1.31
C SER A 54 13.05 -0.53 -2.05
N VAL A 55 13.07 -0.55 -3.39
CA VAL A 55 11.89 -0.28 -4.22
C VAL A 55 11.72 -1.40 -5.25
N LEU A 56 10.53 -2.00 -5.26
CA LEU A 56 10.07 -2.88 -6.33
C LEU A 56 9.16 -2.09 -7.27
N PHE A 57 9.52 -2.06 -8.55
CA PHE A 57 8.71 -1.38 -9.57
C PHE A 57 7.86 -2.37 -10.36
N CYS A 58 6.54 -2.23 -10.30
CA CYS A 58 5.60 -2.98 -11.11
C CYS A 58 5.15 -2.13 -12.30
N HIS A 59 5.69 -2.41 -13.50
CA HIS A 59 5.38 -1.70 -14.74
C HIS A 59 4.52 -2.53 -15.68
N GLY A 60 3.88 -1.85 -16.65
CA GLY A 60 3.02 -2.48 -17.64
C GLY A 60 1.94 -1.53 -18.14
N ASP A 61 1.18 -1.95 -19.14
CA ASP A 61 0.19 -1.12 -19.81
C ASP A 61 -0.98 -0.73 -18.89
N PRO A 62 -1.71 0.37 -19.19
CA PRO A 62 -2.95 0.69 -18.49
C PRO A 62 -3.93 -0.49 -18.47
N GLY A 63 -4.60 -0.72 -17.34
CA GLY A 63 -5.62 -1.78 -17.22
C GLY A 63 -5.11 -3.20 -16.94
N VAL A 64 -3.79 -3.48 -16.99
CA VAL A 64 -3.25 -4.84 -16.77
C VAL A 64 -3.30 -5.34 -15.31
N GLY A 65 -3.92 -4.58 -14.39
CA GLY A 65 -4.11 -5.00 -13.00
C GLY A 65 -2.97 -4.69 -12.02
N LYS A 66 -2.05 -3.79 -12.35
CA LYS A 66 -0.92 -3.39 -11.47
C LYS A 66 -1.37 -3.00 -10.06
N THR A 67 -2.41 -2.17 -9.96
CA THR A 67 -2.96 -1.72 -8.66
C THR A 67 -3.54 -2.88 -7.84
N HIS A 68 -4.18 -3.85 -8.48
CA HIS A 68 -4.67 -5.06 -7.83
C HIS A 68 -3.53 -5.99 -7.39
N LEU A 69 -2.43 -6.07 -8.16
CA LEU A 69 -1.22 -6.77 -7.75
C LEU A 69 -0.60 -6.11 -6.51
N SER A 70 -0.50 -4.78 -6.48
CA SER A 70 0.00 -4.05 -5.30
C SER A 70 -0.88 -4.30 -4.08
N SER A 71 -2.21 -4.30 -4.20
CA SER A 71 -3.09 -4.61 -3.08
C SER A 71 -2.92 -6.06 -2.59
N LEU A 72 -2.65 -7.00 -3.49
CA LEU A 72 -2.38 -8.40 -3.13
C LEU A 72 -1.08 -8.54 -2.32
N VAL A 73 -0.03 -7.82 -2.71
CA VAL A 73 1.25 -7.79 -1.97
C VAL A 73 1.06 -7.17 -0.58
N ILE A 74 0.30 -6.09 -0.47
CA ILE A 74 -0.01 -5.46 0.83
C ILE A 74 -0.76 -6.45 1.75
N ASP A 75 -1.80 -7.11 1.25
CA ASP A 75 -2.57 -8.11 2.01
C ASP A 75 -1.66 -9.25 2.53
N HIS A 76 -0.70 -9.69 1.71
CA HIS A 76 0.24 -10.75 2.08
C HIS A 76 1.09 -10.38 3.30
N PHE A 77 1.70 -9.19 3.30
CA PHE A 77 2.54 -8.74 4.43
C PHE A 77 1.71 -8.35 5.65
N GLN A 78 0.50 -7.80 5.48
CA GLN A 78 -0.39 -7.54 6.62
C GLN A 78 -0.83 -8.84 7.32
N GLY A 79 -0.91 -9.94 6.57
CA GLY A 79 -1.28 -11.26 7.08
C GLY A 79 -0.12 -12.18 7.46
N SER A 80 1.15 -11.75 7.30
CA SER A 80 2.31 -12.64 7.51
C SER A 80 2.54 -12.99 8.98
N GLY A 81 2.03 -12.19 9.90
CA GLY A 81 2.24 -12.37 11.34
C GLY A 81 3.67 -12.03 11.80
N GLU A 82 4.49 -11.49 10.90
CA GLU A 82 5.80 -10.94 11.23
C GLU A 82 5.63 -9.65 12.04
N ASP A 83 6.66 -9.29 12.83
CA ASP A 83 6.70 -8.04 13.60
C ASP A 83 7.02 -6.85 12.68
N ILE A 84 6.16 -6.60 11.70
CA ILE A 84 6.29 -5.54 10.71
C ILE A 84 5.01 -4.69 10.65
N THR A 85 5.19 -3.38 10.48
CA THR A 85 4.08 -2.45 10.25
C THR A 85 3.96 -2.16 8.76
N VAL A 86 2.85 -2.54 8.15
CA VAL A 86 2.58 -2.31 6.72
C VAL A 86 1.63 -1.14 6.54
N THR A 87 2.12 -0.07 5.91
CA THR A 87 1.30 1.07 5.50
C THR A 87 1.10 1.10 3.99
N ALA A 88 -0.08 1.51 3.54
CA ALA A 88 -0.38 1.65 2.12
C ALA A 88 -0.85 3.06 1.76
N LEU A 89 -0.52 3.52 0.56
CA LEU A 89 -1.03 4.77 0.01
C LEU A 89 -1.35 4.55 -1.47
N TYR A 90 -2.48 5.10 -1.91
CA TYR A 90 -2.94 5.01 -3.29
C TYR A 90 -3.05 6.42 -3.85
N CYS A 91 -2.24 6.72 -4.86
CA CYS A 91 -2.30 7.98 -5.57
C CYS A 91 -3.31 7.88 -6.71
N ASP A 92 -4.30 8.76 -6.67
CA ASP A 92 -5.34 8.91 -7.69
C ASP A 92 -5.18 10.28 -8.37
N TYR A 93 -5.02 10.26 -9.68
CA TYR A 93 -4.81 11.48 -10.47
C TYR A 93 -6.04 12.39 -10.50
N LEU A 94 -7.22 11.90 -10.10
CA LEU A 94 -8.44 12.69 -10.00
C LEU A 94 -8.47 13.51 -8.70
N ASP A 95 -7.81 13.06 -7.64
CA ASP A 95 -7.88 13.64 -6.29
C ASP A 95 -6.70 14.57 -5.96
N LYS A 96 -6.12 15.22 -6.99
CA LYS A 96 -4.91 16.07 -6.86
C LYS A 96 -5.03 17.16 -5.80
N LYS A 97 -6.24 17.64 -5.53
CA LYS A 97 -6.48 18.71 -4.54
C LYS A 97 -6.13 18.24 -3.12
N GLU A 98 -6.52 17.02 -2.76
CA GLU A 98 -6.31 16.48 -1.42
C GLU A 98 -4.99 15.69 -1.31
N GLN A 99 -4.43 15.21 -2.42
CA GLN A 99 -3.13 14.51 -2.46
C GLN A 99 -1.93 15.47 -2.47
N THR A 100 -1.88 16.36 -1.48
CA THR A 100 -0.69 17.17 -1.20
C THR A 100 0.38 16.32 -0.50
N THR A 101 1.66 16.69 -0.60
CA THR A 101 2.76 15.99 0.09
C THR A 101 2.50 15.84 1.59
N SER A 102 2.02 16.90 2.24
CA SER A 102 1.68 16.89 3.68
C SER A 102 0.57 15.88 4.00
N ASN A 103 -0.51 15.88 3.20
CA ASN A 103 -1.62 14.95 3.40
C ASN A 103 -1.20 13.50 3.14
N MET A 104 -0.32 13.25 2.16
CA MET A 104 0.20 11.93 1.85
C MET A 104 1.07 11.38 2.99
N ILE A 105 1.99 12.19 3.52
CA ILE A 105 2.82 11.81 4.68
C ILE A 105 1.94 11.61 5.92
N GLY A 106 1.00 12.52 6.15
CA GLY A 106 0.03 12.42 7.23
C GLY A 106 -0.83 11.15 7.14
N ALA A 107 -1.20 10.72 5.94
CA ALA A 107 -1.97 9.49 5.72
C ALA A 107 -1.16 8.21 6.02
N ILE A 108 0.16 8.24 5.81
CA ILE A 108 1.06 7.16 6.21
C ILE A 108 1.15 7.14 7.74
N LEU A 109 1.38 8.31 8.37
CA LEU A 109 1.44 8.43 9.84
C LEU A 109 0.14 7.97 10.51
N LYS A 110 -1.02 8.38 9.97
CA LYS A 110 -2.37 7.99 10.42
C LYS A 110 -2.57 6.47 10.49
N GLN A 111 -1.79 5.67 9.76
CA GLN A 111 -1.89 4.21 9.79
C GLN A 111 -1.05 3.56 10.90
N VAL A 112 -0.10 4.29 11.50
CA VAL A 112 0.85 3.76 12.51
C VAL A 112 0.60 4.27 13.93
N VAL A 113 -0.17 5.35 14.12
CA VAL A 113 -0.61 5.89 15.43
C VAL A 113 -2.03 5.46 15.79
#